data_AF-A0A7V3QVU0-F1
#
_entry.id   AF-A0A7V3QVU0-F1
#
_cell.length_a   1.000
_cell.length_b   1.000
_cell.length_c   1.000
_cell.angle_alpha   90.00
_cell.angle_beta   90.00
_cell.angle_gamma   90.00
#
_symmetry.space_group_name_H-M   'P 1'
#
loop_
_entity.id
_entity.type
_entity.pdbx_description
1 polymer ?
#
loop_
_entity_poly.entity_id
_entity_poly.type
_entity_poly.pdbx_seq_one_letter_code
_entity_poly.pdbx_strand_id
1 'polypeptide(L)'
;MKRQFVSGLILLSLAWSAAPARGQGAKQPAPAQPAQALTVALSPSRILLETFYSGAQVRVTGTAPAGTEILVTVKGPEAEEELNRKARVGPIWINRGKVR
;
A
#
# COMPACT_ATOMS: atom_id res chain seq x y z
N MET A 1 -12.37 22.57 -27.15
CA MET A 1 -13.40 22.24 -28.15
C MET A 1 -14.61 21.67 -27.41
N LYS A 2 -15.70 22.43 -27.35
CA LYS A 2 -16.98 22.06 -26.73
C LYS A 2 -17.85 21.39 -27.80
N ARG A 3 -18.43 20.22 -27.51
CA ARG A 3 -19.59 19.69 -28.24
C ARG A 3 -20.56 19.09 -27.24
N GLN A 4 -21.66 19.81 -27.05
CA GLN A 4 -22.88 19.30 -26.44
C GLN A 4 -23.56 18.36 -27.44
N PHE A 5 -24.16 17.28 -26.95
CA PHE A 5 -25.32 16.68 -27.61
C PHE A 5 -26.30 16.20 -26.53
N VAL A 6 -27.49 16.79 -26.62
CA VAL A 6 -28.73 16.44 -25.93
C VAL A 6 -29.45 15.38 -26.76
N SER A 7 -30.07 14.40 -26.10
CA SER A 7 -31.22 13.57 -26.51
C SER A 7 -31.10 12.26 -25.74
N GLY A 8 -31.98 11.87 -24.83
CA GLY A 8 -33.44 11.89 -24.93
C GLY A 8 -33.87 10.56 -25.53
N LEU A 9 -34.12 9.53 -24.71
CA LEU A 9 -35.05 8.47 -25.07
C LEU A 9 -35.58 7.72 -23.83
N ILE A 10 -36.86 7.45 -23.93
CA ILE A 10 -37.85 6.99 -22.96
C ILE A 10 -38.01 5.45 -23.06
N LEU A 11 -38.62 4.87 -22.01
CA LEU A 11 -39.24 3.52 -21.88
C LEU A 11 -38.29 2.32 -21.68
N LEU A 12 -38.48 1.60 -20.58
CA LEU A 12 -39.45 0.50 -20.54
C LEU A 12 -39.63 0.01 -19.09
N SER A 13 -40.85 0.10 -18.60
CA SER A 13 -41.31 -0.50 -17.35
C SER A 13 -41.26 -2.03 -17.44
N LEU A 14 -40.56 -2.68 -16.51
CA LEU A 14 -40.78 -4.09 -16.20
C LEU A 14 -41.14 -4.20 -14.72
N ALA A 15 -42.44 -4.23 -14.45
CA ALA A 15 -42.98 -4.57 -13.15
C ALA A 15 -42.77 -6.08 -12.92
N TRP A 16 -41.73 -6.44 -12.17
CA TRP A 16 -41.55 -7.80 -11.69
C TRP A 16 -42.36 -7.96 -10.39
N SER A 17 -43.49 -8.66 -10.47
CA SER A 17 -44.25 -9.06 -9.27
C SER A 17 -43.46 -10.10 -8.47
N ALA A 18 -43.18 -9.77 -7.21
CA ALA A 18 -42.52 -10.63 -6.24
C ALA A 18 -43.43 -11.78 -5.77
N ALA A 19 -42.94 -13.01 -5.82
CA ALA A 19 -43.43 -14.10 -4.99
C ALA A 19 -42.60 -14.14 -3.69
N PRO A 20 -43.21 -14.23 -2.49
CA PRO A 20 -42.44 -14.34 -1.26
C PRO A 20 -41.93 -15.77 -1.12
N ALA A 21 -40.67 -16.00 -1.47
CA ALA A 21 -39.94 -17.18 -1.01
C ALA A 21 -39.68 -17.03 0.49
N ARG A 22 -40.55 -17.63 1.29
CA ARG A 22 -40.37 -17.79 2.73
C ARG A 22 -39.23 -18.78 2.97
N GLY A 23 -38.06 -18.27 3.32
CA GLY A 23 -36.97 -19.09 3.82
C GLY A 23 -35.62 -18.51 3.48
N GLN A 24 -35.00 -17.87 4.48
CA GLN A 24 -33.61 -18.05 4.90
C GLN A 24 -33.26 -16.90 5.85
N GLY A 25 -32.86 -17.24 7.07
CA GLY A 25 -32.26 -16.30 8.00
C GLY A 25 -30.98 -15.76 7.37
N ALA A 26 -31.10 -14.64 6.65
CA ALA A 26 -29.96 -13.88 6.20
C ALA A 26 -29.25 -13.38 7.46
N LYS A 27 -28.10 -13.99 7.79
CA LYS A 27 -27.12 -13.37 8.67
C LYS A 27 -26.63 -12.14 7.92
N GLN A 28 -27.31 -11.02 8.16
CA GLN A 28 -26.96 -9.71 7.62
C GLN A 28 -25.45 -9.52 7.85
N PRO A 29 -24.62 -9.32 6.81
CA PRO A 29 -23.24 -8.92 7.04
C PRO A 29 -23.31 -7.62 7.83
N ALA A 30 -22.64 -7.59 8.99
CA ALA A 30 -22.54 -6.38 9.79
C ALA A 30 -22.07 -5.24 8.87
N PRO A 31 -22.66 -4.04 8.97
CA PRO A 31 -22.23 -2.91 8.16
C PRO A 31 -20.73 -2.73 8.37
N ALA A 32 -19.98 -2.79 7.27
CA ALA A 32 -18.55 -2.52 7.28
C ALA A 32 -18.35 -1.12 7.86
N GLN A 33 -17.80 -1.04 9.07
CA GLN A 33 -17.45 0.26 9.65
C GLN A 33 -16.43 0.91 8.72
N PRO A 34 -16.65 2.17 8.32
CA PRO A 34 -15.69 2.88 7.48
C PRO A 34 -14.35 2.86 8.18
N ALA A 35 -13.30 2.42 7.47
CA ALA A 35 -11.95 2.42 7.98
C ALA A 35 -11.63 3.84 8.47
N GLN A 36 -11.52 4.00 9.79
CA GLN A 36 -11.16 5.29 10.38
C GLN A 36 -9.80 5.67 9.81
N ALA A 37 -9.71 6.86 9.21
CA ALA A 37 -8.54 7.29 8.47
C ALA A 37 -7.34 7.35 9.41
N LEU A 38 -6.46 6.35 9.34
CA LEU A 38 -5.19 6.33 10.05
C LEU A 38 -4.32 7.46 9.48
N THR A 39 -4.14 8.50 10.27
CA THR A 39 -3.25 9.62 9.91
C THR A 39 -1.88 9.32 10.48
N VAL A 40 -0.86 9.23 9.61
CA VAL A 40 0.53 8.97 9.99
C VAL A 40 1.43 10.04 9.38
N ALA A 41 2.35 10.57 10.20
CA ALA A 41 3.45 11.40 9.76
C ALA A 41 4.78 10.74 10.14
N LEU A 42 5.77 10.89 9.26
CA LEU A 42 7.10 10.31 9.37
C LEU A 42 8.14 11.43 9.28
N SER A 43 9.12 11.40 10.17
CA SER A 43 10.27 12.30 10.12
C SER A 43 11.56 11.57 10.51
N PRO A 44 12.61 11.61 9.67
CA PRO A 44 12.65 12.20 8.34
C PRO A 44 11.91 11.34 7.30
N SER A 45 11.44 11.96 6.21
CA SER A 45 10.80 11.25 5.09
C SER A 45 11.79 10.53 4.17
N ARG A 46 13.09 10.84 4.28
CA ARG A 46 14.17 10.20 3.53
C ARG A 46 15.40 10.07 4.44
N ILE A 47 16.03 8.90 4.38
CA ILE A 47 17.31 8.63 5.03
C ILE A 47 18.34 8.47 3.91
N LEU A 48 19.43 9.24 3.98
CA LEU A 48 20.55 9.12 3.04
C LEU A 48 21.61 8.19 3.64
N LEU A 49 21.97 7.15 2.90
CA LEU A 49 23.03 6.21 3.30
C LEU A 49 24.31 6.56 2.54
N GLU A 50 25.27 7.14 3.24
CA GLU A 50 26.60 7.46 2.71
C GLU A 50 27.66 6.54 3.33
N THR A 51 28.93 6.69 2.89
CA THR A 51 30.06 5.85 3.32
C THR A 51 30.25 5.76 4.84
N PHE A 52 29.84 6.79 5.57
CA PHE A 52 29.95 6.86 7.04
C PHE A 52 28.60 6.83 7.75
N TYR A 53 27.56 6.28 7.10
CA TYR A 53 26.26 6.14 7.71
C TYR A 53 26.33 5.28 8.99
N SER A 54 25.81 5.83 10.09
CA SER A 54 25.84 5.22 11.43
C SER A 54 24.45 4.96 12.00
N GLY A 55 23.40 5.11 11.19
CA GLY A 55 22.01 5.00 11.62
C GLY A 55 21.26 6.33 11.53
N ALA A 56 19.93 6.27 11.62
CA ALA A 56 19.05 7.43 11.64
C ALA A 56 17.93 7.20 12.65
N GLN A 57 17.59 8.23 13.42
CA GLN A 57 16.40 8.20 14.25
C GLN A 57 15.18 8.56 13.41
N VAL A 58 14.18 7.69 13.42
CA VAL A 58 12.91 7.90 12.71
C VAL A 58 11.79 8.06 13.74
N ARG A 59 11.04 9.14 13.61
CA ARG A 59 9.86 9.41 14.41
C ARG A 59 8.61 9.14 13.58
N VAL A 60 7.76 8.25 14.09
CA VAL A 60 6.43 7.95 13.56
C VAL A 60 5.39 8.55 14.51
N THR A 61 4.49 9.39 14.01
CA THR A 61 3.41 9.98 14.80
C THR A 61 2.09 9.75 14.08
N GLY A 62 1.04 9.41 14.83
CA GLY A 62 -0.28 9.23 14.28
C GLY A 62 -1.33 9.04 15.36
N THR A 63 -2.60 9.08 14.95
CA THR A 63 -3.75 8.84 15.82
C THR A 63 -4.45 7.57 15.38
N ALA A 64 -4.69 6.67 16.33
CA ALA A 64 -5.45 5.44 16.10
C ALA A 64 -6.64 5.37 17.08
N PRO A 65 -7.74 4.72 16.67
CA PRO A 65 -8.89 4.51 17.56
C PRO A 65 -8.53 3.62 18.74
N ALA A 66 -9.22 3.81 19.87
CA ALA A 66 -9.02 2.97 21.05
C ALA A 66 -9.27 1.49 20.74
N GLY A 67 -8.43 0.60 21.28
CA GLY A 67 -8.50 -0.84 21.03
C GLY A 67 -7.88 -1.31 19.70
N THR A 68 -7.19 -0.42 18.97
CA THR A 68 -6.48 -0.77 17.73
C THR A 68 -5.06 -1.25 18.05
N GLU A 69 -4.66 -2.39 17.48
CA GLU A 69 -3.26 -2.83 17.47
C GLU A 69 -2.51 -2.18 16.30
N ILE A 70 -1.32 -1.66 16.57
CA ILE A 70 -0.53 -0.92 15.58
C ILE A 70 0.74 -1.70 15.28
N LEU A 71 0.94 -2.04 13.99
CA LEU A 71 2.18 -2.62 13.48
C LEU A 71 2.87 -1.62 12.56
N VAL A 72 4.15 -1.34 12.82
CA VAL A 72 4.98 -0.49 11.96
C VAL A 72 5.99 -1.36 11.23
N THR A 73 5.94 -1.36 9.90
CA THR A 73 6.91 -2.06 9.06
C THR A 73 7.73 -1.04 8.28
N VAL A 74 9.05 -1.07 8.44
CA VAL A 74 9.98 -0.24 7.66
C VAL A 74 10.55 -1.09 6.54
N LYS A 75 10.27 -0.71 5.29
CA LYS A 75 10.80 -1.38 4.09
C LYS A 75 11.42 -0.34 3.16
N GLY A 76 12.62 -0.63 2.66
CA GLY A 76 13.18 0.09 1.53
C GLY A 76 12.52 -0.33 0.22
N PRO A 77 12.71 0.43 -0.87
CA PRO A 77 12.32 -0.02 -2.20
C PRO A 77 13.03 -1.34 -2.53
N GLU A 78 12.30 -2.24 -3.19
CA GLU A 78 12.88 -3.46 -3.73
C GLU A 78 13.71 -3.06 -4.96
N ALA A 79 15.02 -3.19 -4.86
CA ALA A 79 15.95 -2.86 -5.92
C ALA A 79 16.84 -4.08 -6.17
N GLU A 80 16.83 -4.58 -7.41
CA GLU A 80 17.86 -5.51 -7.86
C GLU A 80 19.16 -4.72 -8.03
N GLU A 81 20.11 -4.92 -7.14
CA GLU A 81 21.44 -4.32 -7.24
C GLU A 81 22.48 -5.34 -7.69
N GLU A 82 23.18 -5.03 -8.77
CA GLU A 82 24.28 -5.86 -9.26
C GLU A 82 25.59 -5.49 -8.56
N LEU A 83 25.86 -6.16 -7.45
CA LEU A 83 27.02 -5.91 -6.61
C LEU A 83 28.28 -6.54 -7.20
N ASN A 84 29.43 -5.89 -6.98
CA ASN A 84 30.71 -6.43 -7.40
C ASN A 84 31.14 -7.57 -6.47
N ARG A 85 31.45 -8.73 -7.03
CA ARG A 85 32.06 -9.82 -6.27
C ARG A 85 33.53 -9.49 -6.01
N LYS A 86 33.91 -9.37 -4.74
CA LYS A 86 35.31 -9.20 -4.34
C LYS A 86 36.02 -10.55 -4.31
N ALA A 87 37.20 -10.61 -4.92
CA ALA A 87 38.09 -11.76 -4.87
C ALA A 87 39.50 -11.31 -4.49
N ARG A 88 40.18 -12.14 -3.70
CA ARG A 88 41.56 -11.90 -3.31
C ARG A 88 42.49 -12.46 -4.38
N VAL A 89 43.42 -11.65 -4.86
CA VAL A 89 44.48 -12.06 -5.80
C VAL A 89 45.81 -11.57 -5.25
N GLY A 90 46.62 -12.49 -4.73
CA GLY A 90 47.83 -12.15 -3.98
C GLY A 90 47.51 -11.33 -2.72
N PRO A 91 48.20 -10.19 -2.48
CA PRO A 91 47.95 -9.34 -1.31
C PRO A 91 46.78 -8.36 -1.48
N ILE A 92 46.17 -8.26 -2.67
CA ILE A 92 45.14 -7.26 -2.98
C ILE A 92 43.75 -7.87 -3.19
N TRP A 93 42.73 -7.02 -3.06
CA TRP A 93 41.33 -7.35 -3.37
C TRP A 93 40.90 -6.67 -4.66
N ILE A 94 40.37 -7.44 -5.60
CA ILE A 94 39.88 -6.95 -6.89
C ILE A 94 38.41 -7.35 -7.09
N ASN A 95 37.72 -6.63 -7.97
CA ASN A 95 36.40 -7.06 -8.44
C ASN A 95 36.59 -8.20 -9.45
N ARG A 96 35.99 -9.36 -9.20
CA ARG A 96 36.03 -10.52 -10.11
C ARG A 96 34.62 -11.05 -10.34
N GLY A 97 33.87 -10.29 -11.14
CA GLY A 97 32.49 -10.60 -11.50
C GLY A 97 31.45 -9.88 -10.65
N LYS A 98 30.21 -10.35 -10.75
CA LYS A 98 29.01 -9.70 -10.24
C LYS A 98 28.13 -10.69 -9.47
N VAL A 99 27.36 -10.20 -8.52
CA VAL A 99 26.30 -10.94 -7.81
C VAL A 99 25.02 -10.10 -7.81
N ARG A 100 23.88 -10.77 -7.84
CA ARG A 100 22.55 -10.18 -7.70
C ARG A 100 21.93 -10.68 -6.41
#